data_AF-A0A165UUZ2-F1
#
_entry.id   AF-A0A165UUZ2-F1
#
_cell.length_a   1.000
_cell.length_b   1.000
_cell.length_c   1.000
_cell.angle_alpha   90.00
_cell.angle_beta   90.00
_cell.angle_gamma   90.00
#
_symmetry.space_group_name_H-M   'P 1'
#
loop_
_entity.id
_entity.type
_entity.pdbx_description
1 polymer ?
#
loop_
_entity_poly.entity_id
_entity_poly.type
_entity_poly.pdbx_seq_one_letter_code
_entity_poly.pdbx_strand_id
1 'polypeptide(L)'
;MHSSSRFLCLLGLVSVALAQSTNQAGYNPRIGPSNANCTRQNYQLEITSNNMVFQNVDSNANTFIGSGANVCNNFVMYVYNDHLSTGLSEHPNDTYNVVQASTDLAIATKLLDMLKHGEIGGQQFDKVIGIGHSYGSVQIQALSATVPQMLDAVLLQGFSMNGHLLTSGAYSPATEVFPDRFNQSGLPSTYLTTLAPQTQQLNFWFFPYYSDAAFDHNRKTEQPVTQGVLFTQGGLMQNATSFTGPVHVVTGANDWPFCFNDCYAVPANSTYTSIPEYVQELYPVTSNFSVYIPENTGHAVNAHYSAPDVYQEMLAFVSNVFGA
;
A
#
# COMPACT_ATOMS: atom_id res chain seq x y z
N MET A 1 -6.09 -5.41 37.74
CA MET A 1 -6.46 -4.29 36.85
C MET A 1 -5.20 -3.77 36.17
N HIS A 2 -4.84 -4.34 35.02
CA HIS A 2 -3.92 -3.71 34.07
C HIS A 2 -4.57 -3.87 32.70
N SER A 3 -5.23 -2.81 32.25
CA SER A 3 -5.71 -2.68 30.87
C SER A 3 -4.46 -2.69 29.98
N SER A 4 -4.28 -3.76 29.22
CA SER A 4 -3.16 -3.91 28.29
C SER A 4 -3.63 -3.48 26.92
N SER A 5 -3.47 -2.19 26.60
CA SER A 5 -3.77 -1.63 25.29
C SER A 5 -2.86 -2.24 24.23
N ARG A 6 -3.42 -2.85 23.17
CA ARG A 6 -2.69 -3.57 22.11
C ARG A 6 -2.70 -2.83 20.79
N PHE A 7 -1.52 -2.69 20.19
CA PHE A 7 -1.23 -1.84 19.03
C PHE A 7 -0.97 -2.65 17.74
N LEU A 8 -1.62 -2.30 16.63
CA LEU A 8 -1.50 -2.92 15.29
C LEU A 8 -1.06 -1.89 14.25
N CYS A 9 -0.02 -2.23 13.48
CA CYS A 9 0.43 -1.45 12.34
C CYS A 9 0.04 -2.20 11.07
N LEU A 10 -1.03 -1.75 10.41
CA LEU A 10 -1.45 -2.30 9.12
C LEU A 10 -0.54 -1.71 8.05
N LEU A 11 0.47 -2.45 7.60
CA LEU A 11 1.14 -2.15 6.33
C LEU A 11 0.22 -2.60 5.19
N GLY A 12 -0.76 -1.77 4.88
CA GLY A 12 -1.45 -1.82 3.60
C GLY A 12 -0.44 -1.72 2.46
N LEU A 13 -0.28 -2.87 1.81
CA LEU A 13 -0.13 -3.01 0.37
C LEU A 13 1.26 -2.73 -0.19
N VAL A 14 1.92 -3.86 -0.48
CA VAL A 14 2.99 -3.95 -1.49
C VAL A 14 2.30 -4.15 -2.85
N SER A 15 1.88 -3.06 -3.47
CA SER A 15 1.88 -2.98 -4.94
C SER A 15 3.11 -2.17 -5.30
N VAL A 16 4.18 -2.90 -5.64
CA VAL A 16 5.55 -2.51 -6.06
C VAL A 16 6.52 -3.29 -5.19
N ALA A 17 7.18 -4.25 -5.82
CA ALA A 17 8.07 -5.21 -5.21
C ALA A 17 9.08 -4.61 -4.20
N LEU A 18 9.10 -5.21 -3.01
CA LEU A 18 10.25 -5.28 -2.08
C LEU A 18 10.63 -6.77 -2.01
N ALA A 19 11.67 -7.34 -2.63
CA ALA A 19 12.82 -6.85 -3.35
C ALA A 19 13.94 -6.15 -2.56
N GLN A 20 14.29 -6.66 -1.37
CA GLN A 20 15.66 -6.56 -0.90
C GLN A 20 16.29 -7.93 -0.71
N SER A 21 17.26 -8.25 -1.57
CA SER A 21 18.30 -9.22 -1.28
C SER A 21 19.53 -8.87 -2.11
N THR A 22 20.56 -8.33 -1.47
CA THR A 22 21.95 -8.65 -1.83
C THR A 22 22.81 -8.70 -0.58
N ASN A 23 23.43 -9.85 -0.35
CA ASN A 23 24.39 -10.13 0.71
C ASN A 23 25.52 -9.10 0.77
N GLN A 24 25.54 -8.25 1.80
CA GLN A 24 26.68 -7.95 2.70
C GLN A 24 26.34 -6.80 3.67
N ALA A 25 25.20 -6.93 4.35
CA ALA A 25 24.91 -6.42 5.69
C ALA A 25 23.64 -7.18 6.08
N GLY A 26 23.66 -7.95 7.17
CA GLY A 26 22.65 -8.97 7.45
C GLY A 26 21.23 -8.41 7.56
N TYR A 27 20.46 -8.52 6.48
CA TYR A 27 19.03 -8.29 6.46
C TYR A 27 18.39 -9.33 5.54
N ASN A 28 17.81 -10.37 6.14
CA ASN A 28 17.06 -11.39 5.42
C ASN A 28 15.66 -10.80 5.14
N PRO A 29 15.13 -10.82 3.91
CA PRO A 29 13.79 -10.29 3.56
C PRO A 29 12.62 -10.97 4.30
N ARG A 30 12.90 -11.86 5.26
CA ARG A 30 11.95 -12.60 6.12
C ARG A 30 12.05 -12.22 7.60
N ILE A 31 12.89 -11.27 7.98
CA ILE A 31 13.08 -10.82 9.36
C ILE A 31 13.07 -9.29 9.32
N GLY A 32 12.22 -8.67 10.14
CA GLY A 32 12.26 -7.22 10.38
C GLY A 32 13.61 -6.79 10.98
N PRO A 33 13.74 -5.53 11.43
CA PRO A 33 15.02 -5.04 11.91
C PRO A 33 15.55 -5.94 13.03
N SER A 34 16.87 -6.14 13.08
CA SER A 34 17.54 -7.14 13.93
C SER A 34 17.31 -6.98 15.43
N ASN A 35 16.64 -5.90 15.84
CA ASN A 35 16.19 -5.59 17.20
C ASN A 35 14.71 -5.96 17.47
N ALA A 36 13.95 -6.42 16.47
CA ALA A 36 12.55 -6.80 16.61
C ALA A 36 12.43 -8.32 16.83
N ASN A 37 12.06 -8.73 18.04
CA ASN A 37 11.83 -10.14 18.40
C ASN A 37 10.50 -10.63 17.81
N CYS A 38 10.47 -10.83 16.49
CA CYS A 38 9.27 -11.16 15.72
C CYS A 38 9.25 -12.61 15.24
N THR A 39 8.18 -13.32 15.56
CA THR A 39 7.88 -14.65 15.01
C THR A 39 6.89 -14.49 13.86
N ARG A 40 7.34 -14.73 12.62
CA ARG A 40 6.47 -14.74 11.44
C ARG A 40 5.40 -15.83 11.57
N GLN A 41 4.12 -15.48 11.42
CA GLN A 41 3.02 -16.43 11.40
C GLN A 41 2.19 -16.23 10.14
N ASN A 42 2.46 -17.08 9.15
CA ASN A 42 1.67 -17.05 7.92
C ASN A 42 0.32 -17.69 8.19
N TYR A 43 -0.72 -16.88 8.07
CA TYR A 43 -2.06 -17.38 7.92
C TYR A 43 -2.29 -17.61 6.42
N GLN A 44 -3.00 -18.67 6.05
CA GLN A 44 -3.70 -18.69 4.77
C GLN A 44 -5.16 -18.63 5.17
N LEU A 45 -5.76 -17.45 4.96
CA LEU A 45 -7.19 -17.30 5.10
C LEU A 45 -7.81 -17.79 3.80
N GLU A 46 -8.79 -18.66 3.90
CA GLU A 46 -9.63 -19.05 2.79
C GLU A 46 -11.02 -18.46 3.07
N ILE A 47 -11.20 -17.19 2.71
CA ILE A 47 -12.46 -16.48 2.95
C ILE A 47 -13.45 -16.89 1.86
N THR A 48 -14.08 -18.05 2.04
CA THR A 48 -15.22 -18.48 1.24
C THR A 48 -16.51 -17.93 1.87
N SER A 49 -17.41 -17.34 1.08
CA SER A 49 -18.71 -16.76 1.47
C SER A 49 -19.73 -17.70 2.07
N ASN A 50 -19.33 -18.87 2.53
CA ASN A 50 -20.28 -19.84 3.06
C ASN A 50 -20.89 -19.42 4.41
N ASN A 51 -20.59 -18.23 4.97
CA ASN A 51 -21.27 -17.71 6.18
C ASN A 51 -21.44 -16.18 6.31
N MET A 52 -21.08 -15.35 5.33
CA MET A 52 -21.36 -13.90 5.38
C MET A 52 -21.74 -13.37 3.99
N VAL A 53 -22.96 -12.86 3.85
CA VAL A 53 -23.44 -12.18 2.65
C VAL A 53 -23.13 -10.69 2.78
N PHE A 54 -22.14 -10.19 2.04
CA PHE A 54 -21.92 -8.75 1.97
C PHE A 54 -23.16 -8.06 1.34
N GLN A 55 -23.74 -7.10 2.06
CA GLN A 55 -24.89 -6.31 1.59
C GLN A 55 -24.37 -5.13 0.76
N ASN A 56 -25.02 -4.83 -0.37
CA ASN A 56 -24.68 -3.71 -1.28
C ASN A 56 -23.32 -3.79 -2.02
N VAL A 57 -22.77 -4.99 -2.19
CA VAL A 57 -21.64 -5.25 -3.10
C VAL A 57 -21.97 -6.44 -4.01
N ASP A 58 -21.23 -6.55 -5.12
CA ASP A 58 -21.47 -7.57 -6.12
C ASP A 58 -21.29 -8.99 -5.55
N SER A 59 -22.08 -9.93 -6.05
CA SER A 59 -22.23 -11.29 -5.53
C SER A 59 -20.92 -12.10 -5.44
N ASN A 60 -19.88 -11.68 -6.16
CA ASN A 60 -18.56 -12.31 -6.27
C ASN A 60 -17.48 -11.70 -5.34
N ALA A 61 -17.77 -10.65 -4.55
CA ALA A 61 -16.87 -10.13 -3.50
C ALA A 61 -16.65 -11.11 -2.33
N ASN A 62 -17.31 -12.25 -2.44
CA ASN A 62 -17.62 -13.26 -1.46
C ASN A 62 -16.66 -14.47 -1.55
N THR A 63 -15.65 -14.44 -2.43
CA THR A 63 -14.99 -15.69 -2.84
C THR A 63 -13.54 -15.90 -2.38
N PHE A 64 -12.58 -14.96 -2.41
CA PHE A 64 -11.18 -15.32 -2.10
C PHE A 64 -10.24 -14.16 -1.71
N ILE A 65 -9.45 -14.35 -0.63
CA ILE A 65 -8.25 -13.56 -0.28
C ILE A 65 -7.27 -14.44 0.52
N GLY A 66 -5.99 -14.51 0.15
CA GLY A 66 -4.92 -15.06 1.00
C GLY A 66 -4.15 -13.95 1.73
N SER A 67 -3.91 -14.08 3.04
CA SER A 67 -3.24 -13.04 3.85
C SER A 67 -2.21 -13.59 4.83
N GLY A 68 -0.97 -13.10 4.80
CA GLY A 68 0.08 -13.48 5.77
C GLY A 68 0.30 -12.44 6.87
N ALA A 69 0.70 -12.85 8.07
CA ALA A 69 1.00 -11.92 9.17
C ALA A 69 2.36 -12.20 9.84
N ASN A 70 2.90 -11.23 10.57
CA ASN A 70 4.03 -11.42 11.46
C ASN A 70 3.62 -11.06 12.89
N VAL A 71 3.88 -11.94 13.86
CA VAL A 71 3.55 -11.73 15.28
C VAL A 71 4.82 -11.35 16.05
N CYS A 72 4.89 -10.12 16.53
CA CYS A 72 5.99 -9.65 17.36
C CYS A 72 5.63 -9.72 18.84
N ASN A 73 6.50 -10.33 19.66
CA ASN A 73 6.30 -10.35 21.11
C ASN A 73 6.62 -8.95 21.67
N ASN A 74 5.60 -8.34 22.26
CA ASN A 74 5.49 -6.96 22.77
C ASN A 74 5.18 -5.84 21.75
N PHE A 75 4.06 -6.03 21.04
CA PHE A 75 3.28 -4.98 20.35
C PHE A 75 3.74 -4.66 18.92
N VAL A 76 2.77 -4.50 18.02
CA VAL A 76 2.87 -4.40 16.56
C VAL A 76 2.85 -5.76 15.82
N MET A 77 1.67 -6.20 15.40
CA MET A 77 1.54 -7.16 14.29
C MET A 77 1.60 -6.36 12.97
N TYR A 78 2.33 -6.89 12.00
CA TYR A 78 2.29 -6.41 10.62
C TYR A 78 1.48 -7.40 9.80
N VAL A 79 0.37 -6.95 9.25
CA VAL A 79 -0.44 -7.73 8.30
C VAL A 79 -0.05 -7.28 6.90
N TYR A 80 0.39 -8.24 6.09
CA TYR A 80 0.68 -8.02 4.68
C TYR A 80 -0.30 -8.86 3.87
N ASN A 81 -1.13 -8.19 3.08
CA ASN A 81 -2.05 -8.85 2.15
C ASN A 81 -1.61 -8.59 0.72
N ASP A 82 -1.58 -9.66 -0.07
CA ASP A 82 -1.52 -9.53 -1.51
C ASP A 82 -2.91 -9.07 -1.98
N HIS A 83 -2.96 -8.00 -2.78
CA HIS A 83 -4.21 -7.60 -3.42
C HIS A 83 -4.76 -8.74 -4.27
N LEU A 84 -6.07 -8.70 -4.52
CA LEU A 84 -6.64 -9.53 -5.55
C LEU A 84 -5.83 -9.32 -6.85
N SER A 85 -5.55 -10.39 -7.57
CA SER A 85 -4.73 -10.39 -8.80
C SER A 85 -3.23 -10.19 -8.64
N THR A 86 -2.69 -10.28 -7.42
CA THR A 86 -1.25 -10.18 -7.16
C THR A 86 -0.74 -11.30 -6.26
N GLY A 87 0.55 -11.64 -6.37
CA GLY A 87 1.23 -12.53 -5.42
C GLY A 87 0.59 -13.91 -5.30
N LEU A 88 0.23 -14.31 -4.08
CA LEU A 88 -0.43 -15.59 -3.77
C LEU A 88 -1.96 -15.49 -3.73
N SER A 89 -2.53 -14.30 -3.94
CA SER A 89 -3.97 -14.12 -4.03
C SER A 89 -4.53 -14.70 -5.33
N GLU A 90 -5.85 -14.87 -5.37
CA GLU A 90 -6.52 -15.32 -6.58
C GLU A 90 -6.29 -14.32 -7.73
N HIS A 91 -6.23 -14.85 -8.96
CA HIS A 91 -6.12 -14.05 -10.19
C HIS A 91 -7.37 -14.28 -11.06
N PRO A 92 -8.51 -13.61 -10.76
CA PRO A 92 -9.73 -13.78 -11.53
C PRO A 92 -9.57 -13.39 -13.00
N ASN A 93 -10.22 -14.14 -13.90
CA ASN A 93 -10.22 -13.80 -15.33
C ASN A 93 -11.11 -12.60 -15.66
N ASP A 94 -12.17 -12.36 -14.88
CA ASP A 94 -13.04 -11.19 -15.08
C ASP A 94 -12.45 -9.95 -14.39
N THR A 95 -11.51 -9.31 -15.07
CA THR A 95 -10.82 -8.13 -14.54
C THR A 95 -11.65 -6.85 -14.56
N TYR A 96 -12.78 -6.81 -15.26
CA TYR A 96 -13.58 -5.58 -15.37
C TYR A 96 -14.72 -5.53 -14.38
N ASN A 97 -15.33 -6.67 -14.05
CA ASN A 97 -16.43 -6.71 -13.08
C ASN A 97 -15.97 -7.16 -11.69
N VAL A 98 -14.96 -8.04 -11.59
CA VAL A 98 -14.50 -8.55 -10.28
C VAL A 98 -13.32 -7.75 -9.75
N VAL A 99 -12.27 -7.56 -10.55
CA VAL A 99 -11.02 -6.92 -10.08
C VAL A 99 -11.07 -5.40 -10.25
N GLN A 100 -11.80 -4.73 -9.37
CA GLN A 100 -11.94 -3.28 -9.31
C GLN A 100 -11.39 -2.71 -8.00
N ALA A 101 -11.08 -1.41 -8.00
CA ALA A 101 -10.60 -0.74 -6.79
C ALA A 101 -11.60 -0.73 -5.64
N SER A 102 -12.90 -0.72 -5.95
CA SER A 102 -13.98 -0.88 -4.96
C SER A 102 -14.00 -2.29 -4.35
N THR A 103 -13.68 -3.33 -5.13
CA THR A 103 -13.54 -4.70 -4.64
C THR A 103 -12.39 -4.81 -3.65
N ASP A 104 -11.23 -4.26 -4.00
CA ASP A 104 -10.07 -4.21 -3.09
C ASP A 104 -10.40 -3.45 -1.80
N LEU A 105 -11.19 -2.37 -1.88
CA LEU A 105 -11.64 -1.61 -0.70
C LEU A 105 -12.55 -2.46 0.21
N ALA A 106 -13.51 -3.19 -0.37
CA ALA A 106 -14.40 -4.06 0.37
C ALA A 106 -13.63 -5.20 1.07
N ILE A 107 -12.66 -5.78 0.35
CA ILE A 107 -11.71 -6.77 0.86
C ILE A 107 -10.92 -6.19 2.04
N ALA A 108 -10.33 -5.02 1.89
CA ALA A 108 -9.52 -4.39 2.93
C ALA A 108 -10.37 -4.03 4.16
N THR A 109 -11.59 -3.54 3.94
CA THR A 109 -12.57 -3.29 5.02
C THR A 109 -12.86 -4.56 5.80
N LYS A 110 -13.06 -5.69 5.12
CA LYS A 110 -13.33 -6.96 5.80
C LYS A 110 -12.11 -7.48 6.56
N LEU A 111 -10.91 -7.39 6.00
CA LEU A 111 -9.69 -7.77 6.71
C LEU A 111 -9.50 -6.94 7.98
N LEU A 112 -9.78 -5.63 7.91
CA LEU A 112 -9.72 -4.73 9.05
C LEU A 112 -10.74 -5.12 10.14
N ASP A 113 -11.97 -5.44 9.74
CA ASP A 113 -13.01 -5.96 10.62
C ASP A 113 -12.59 -7.28 11.31
N MET A 114 -12.05 -8.23 10.54
CA MET A 114 -11.56 -9.51 11.07
C MET A 114 -10.40 -9.32 12.05
N LEU A 115 -9.52 -8.34 11.83
CA LEU A 115 -8.44 -8.00 12.76
C LEU A 115 -8.95 -7.40 14.06
N LYS A 116 -9.92 -6.48 14.00
CA LYS A 116 -10.53 -5.91 15.20
C LYS A 116 -11.25 -6.97 16.03
N HIS A 117 -11.85 -7.98 15.39
CA HIS A 117 -12.54 -9.07 16.07
C HIS A 117 -11.63 -10.25 16.46
N GLY A 118 -10.36 -10.24 16.05
CA GLY A 118 -9.38 -11.27 16.37
C GLY A 118 -9.59 -12.58 15.63
N GLU A 119 -10.28 -12.53 14.50
CA GLU A 119 -10.47 -13.67 13.59
C GLU A 119 -9.18 -14.01 12.84
N ILE A 120 -8.26 -13.04 12.70
CA ILE A 120 -6.92 -13.26 12.15
C ILE A 120 -5.94 -13.48 13.30
N GLY A 121 -5.40 -14.69 13.40
CA GLY A 121 -4.41 -15.05 14.41
C GLY A 121 -4.91 -15.12 15.85
N GLY A 122 -6.23 -15.10 16.07
CA GLY A 122 -6.83 -15.23 17.40
C GLY A 122 -6.60 -14.02 18.32
N GLN A 123 -6.18 -12.89 17.77
CA GLN A 123 -5.79 -11.71 18.54
C GLN A 123 -6.55 -10.46 18.10
N GLN A 124 -7.24 -9.84 19.06
CA GLN A 124 -7.89 -8.54 18.88
C GLN A 124 -6.88 -7.40 19.04
N PHE A 125 -7.08 -6.34 18.25
CA PHE A 125 -6.24 -5.15 18.23
C PHE A 125 -7.06 -3.91 18.59
N ASP A 126 -6.59 -3.18 19.60
CA ASP A 126 -7.31 -2.00 20.11
C ASP A 126 -7.01 -0.76 19.25
N LYS A 127 -5.75 -0.61 18.81
CA LYS A 127 -5.36 0.44 17.87
C LYS A 127 -4.91 -0.14 16.53
N VAL A 128 -5.34 0.45 15.43
CA VAL A 128 -4.95 0.08 14.07
C VAL A 128 -4.48 1.29 13.28
N ILE A 129 -3.25 1.24 12.77
CA ILE A 129 -2.71 2.27 11.86
C ILE A 129 -2.84 1.76 10.42
N GLY A 130 -3.54 2.49 9.56
CA GLY A 130 -3.58 2.19 8.13
C GLY A 130 -2.36 2.81 7.44
N ILE A 131 -1.47 1.99 6.90
CA ILE A 131 -0.33 2.45 6.10
C ILE A 131 -0.55 2.01 4.67
N GLY A 132 -0.39 2.88 3.70
CA GLY A 132 -0.53 2.56 2.28
C GLY A 132 0.73 2.93 1.52
N HIS A 133 1.03 2.24 0.41
CA HIS A 133 1.97 2.71 -0.61
C HIS A 133 1.28 2.82 -1.97
N SER A 134 1.42 3.95 -2.66
CA SER A 134 0.86 4.14 -4.01
C SER A 134 -0.65 3.88 -4.06
N TYR A 135 -1.10 2.95 -4.90
CA TYR A 135 -2.46 2.42 -4.91
C TYR A 135 -2.94 1.95 -3.52
N GLY A 136 -2.04 1.44 -2.69
CA GLY A 136 -2.34 1.15 -1.29
C GLY A 136 -2.71 2.37 -0.46
N SER A 137 -2.07 3.52 -0.71
CA SER A 137 -2.46 4.79 -0.09
C SER A 137 -3.84 5.25 -0.57
N VAL A 138 -4.18 5.00 -1.84
CA VAL A 138 -5.55 5.25 -2.35
C VAL A 138 -6.57 4.42 -1.56
N GLN A 139 -6.28 3.13 -1.33
CA GLN A 139 -7.13 2.23 -0.55
C GLN A 139 -7.26 2.66 0.93
N ILE A 140 -6.14 2.99 1.59
CA ILE A 140 -6.16 3.45 2.99
C ILE A 140 -6.89 4.80 3.13
N GLN A 141 -6.70 5.71 2.18
CA GLN A 141 -7.42 6.98 2.16
C GLN A 141 -8.93 6.77 2.00
N ALA A 142 -9.36 5.84 1.14
CA ALA A 142 -10.76 5.47 1.03
C ALA A 142 -11.29 4.79 2.30
N LEU A 143 -10.49 3.95 2.96
CA LEU A 143 -10.85 3.34 4.25
C LEU A 143 -11.04 4.39 5.36
N SER A 144 -10.16 5.39 5.43
CA SER A 144 -10.28 6.45 6.43
C SER A 144 -11.53 7.30 6.21
N ALA A 145 -12.03 7.42 4.97
CA ALA A 145 -13.29 8.08 4.67
C ALA A 145 -14.53 7.20 4.94
N THR A 146 -14.46 5.90 4.66
CA THR A 146 -15.61 4.99 4.71
C THR A 146 -15.81 4.33 6.08
N VAL A 147 -14.73 3.96 6.76
CA VAL A 147 -14.73 3.33 8.08
C VAL A 147 -13.75 4.04 9.04
N PRO A 148 -13.88 5.37 9.25
CA PRO A 148 -12.96 6.16 10.06
C PRO A 148 -12.74 5.61 11.47
N GLN A 149 -13.79 5.04 12.10
CA GLN A 149 -13.75 4.43 13.43
C GLN A 149 -12.91 3.15 13.51
N MET A 150 -12.57 2.56 12.35
CA MET A 150 -11.74 1.36 12.30
C MET A 150 -10.24 1.68 12.26
N LEU A 151 -9.85 2.94 12.08
CA LEU A 151 -8.46 3.37 12.00
C LEU A 151 -8.16 4.42 13.07
N ASP A 152 -7.03 4.26 13.75
CA ASP A 152 -6.55 5.18 14.78
C ASP A 152 -5.59 6.23 14.20
N ALA A 153 -4.89 5.89 13.12
CA ALA A 153 -3.99 6.77 12.38
C ALA A 153 -3.83 6.30 10.94
N VAL A 154 -3.37 7.20 10.07
CA VAL A 154 -3.17 6.92 8.64
C VAL A 154 -1.78 7.39 8.19
N LEU A 155 -1.04 6.53 7.49
CA LEU A 155 0.22 6.86 6.80
C LEU A 155 0.06 6.59 5.30
N LEU A 156 0.15 7.63 4.48
CA LEU A 156 0.00 7.54 3.03
C LEU A 156 1.37 7.74 2.37
N GLN A 157 1.94 6.67 1.83
CA GLN A 157 3.24 6.70 1.17
C GLN A 157 3.10 6.80 -0.36
N GLY A 158 3.93 7.62 -1.00
CA GLY A 158 3.91 7.82 -2.46
C GLY A 158 2.52 8.27 -2.92
N PHE A 159 2.00 9.34 -2.31
CA PHE A 159 0.60 9.74 -2.45
C PHE A 159 0.44 11.26 -2.45
N SER A 160 -0.53 11.72 -3.23
CA SER A 160 -1.04 13.10 -3.22
C SER A 160 -2.45 13.12 -3.84
N MET A 161 -3.07 14.30 -3.92
CA MET A 161 -4.33 14.49 -4.64
C MET A 161 -4.18 14.59 -6.17
N ASN A 162 -2.94 14.69 -6.68
CA ASN A 162 -2.65 14.84 -8.11
C ASN A 162 -2.27 13.48 -8.74
N GLY A 163 -3.25 12.69 -9.17
CA GLY A 163 -3.00 11.39 -9.80
C GLY A 163 -2.79 11.47 -11.32
N HIS A 164 -1.62 11.04 -11.81
CA HIS A 164 -1.28 11.02 -13.24
C HIS A 164 -0.84 9.64 -13.76
N LEU A 165 -1.14 8.56 -13.05
CA LEU A 165 -0.62 7.20 -13.30
C LEU A 165 -0.77 6.69 -14.75
N LEU A 166 -1.78 7.16 -15.49
CA LEU A 166 -2.07 6.71 -16.86
C LEU A 166 -1.32 7.48 -17.96
N THR A 167 -0.70 8.61 -17.66
CA THR A 167 -0.09 9.47 -18.71
C THR A 167 1.35 9.07 -19.06
N SER A 168 1.98 8.20 -18.27
CA SER A 168 3.43 7.92 -18.37
C SER A 168 3.82 6.45 -18.52
N GLY A 169 2.87 5.52 -18.40
CA GLY A 169 3.17 4.10 -18.46
C GLY A 169 2.81 3.52 -19.81
N ALA A 170 3.80 3.22 -20.64
CA ALA A 170 3.59 2.17 -21.64
C ALA A 170 3.35 0.87 -20.87
N TYR A 171 2.09 0.54 -20.64
CA TYR A 171 1.65 -0.70 -20.03
C TYR A 171 1.34 -1.71 -21.13
N SER A 172 1.68 -2.98 -20.90
CA SER A 172 1.46 -4.04 -21.86
C SER A 172 1.10 -5.35 -21.15
N PRO A 173 0.43 -6.29 -21.84
CA PRO A 173 0.04 -7.56 -21.24
C PRO A 173 1.21 -8.26 -20.55
N ALA A 174 1.00 -8.70 -19.32
CA ALA A 174 2.04 -9.32 -18.51
C ALA A 174 2.63 -10.57 -19.17
N THR A 175 1.79 -11.34 -19.89
CA THR A 175 2.19 -12.53 -20.66
C THR A 175 3.10 -12.21 -21.83
N GLU A 176 3.05 -11.00 -22.39
CA GLU A 176 3.92 -10.55 -23.47
C GLU A 176 5.26 -10.02 -22.93
N VAL A 177 5.22 -9.27 -21.83
CA VAL A 177 6.40 -8.64 -21.23
C VAL A 177 7.27 -9.64 -20.46
N PHE A 178 6.64 -10.57 -19.74
CA PHE A 178 7.32 -11.58 -18.92
C PHE A 178 6.76 -12.99 -19.19
N PRO A 179 6.99 -13.55 -20.38
CA PRO A 179 6.46 -14.86 -20.75
C PRO A 179 6.94 -15.98 -19.81
N ASP A 180 8.19 -15.92 -19.36
CA ASP A 180 8.75 -16.91 -18.43
C ASP A 180 8.02 -16.98 -17.08
N ARG A 181 7.33 -15.89 -16.69
CA ARG A 181 6.63 -15.77 -15.41
C ARG A 181 5.12 -16.01 -15.55
N PHE A 182 4.52 -15.56 -16.64
CA PHE A 182 3.06 -15.49 -16.76
C PHE A 182 2.46 -16.31 -17.92
N ASN A 183 3.26 -16.92 -18.81
CA ASN A 183 2.67 -17.68 -19.92
C ASN A 183 1.90 -18.92 -19.45
N GLN A 184 2.29 -19.51 -18.32
CA GLN A 184 1.60 -20.68 -17.73
C GLN A 184 0.49 -20.31 -16.74
N SER A 185 0.33 -19.03 -16.39
CA SER A 185 -0.66 -18.61 -15.39
C SER A 185 -2.08 -18.44 -15.95
N GLY A 186 -2.25 -18.48 -17.28
CA GLY A 186 -3.56 -18.32 -17.92
C GLY A 186 -4.16 -16.92 -17.78
N LEU A 187 -3.34 -15.92 -17.41
CA LEU A 187 -3.81 -14.55 -17.18
C LEU A 187 -4.32 -13.92 -18.49
N PRO A 188 -5.48 -13.25 -18.47
CA PRO A 188 -5.97 -12.51 -19.63
C PRO A 188 -5.10 -11.29 -19.92
N SER A 189 -5.19 -10.77 -21.14
CA SER A 189 -4.41 -9.61 -21.63
C SER A 189 -4.68 -8.30 -20.88
N THR A 190 -5.68 -8.30 -20.00
CA THR A 190 -6.06 -7.17 -19.14
C THR A 190 -5.20 -7.05 -17.88
N TYR A 191 -4.33 -8.05 -17.61
CA TYR A 191 -3.27 -7.97 -16.62
C TYR A 191 -2.06 -7.30 -17.25
N LEU A 192 -1.71 -6.12 -16.74
CA LEU A 192 -0.71 -5.24 -17.32
C LEU A 192 0.52 -5.12 -16.42
N THR A 193 1.68 -5.03 -17.05
CA THR A 193 2.94 -4.62 -16.43
C THR A 193 3.54 -3.47 -17.20
N THR A 194 4.54 -2.80 -16.64
CA THR A 194 5.35 -1.83 -17.39
C THR A 194 6.06 -2.53 -18.55
N LEU A 195 5.98 -1.94 -19.74
CA LEU A 195 6.45 -2.53 -21.01
C LEU A 195 7.95 -2.81 -20.98
N ALA A 196 8.74 -1.85 -20.50
CA ALA A 196 10.20 -1.91 -20.52
C ALA A 196 10.81 -1.37 -19.21
N PRO A 197 12.05 -1.74 -18.89
CA PRO A 197 12.76 -1.19 -17.72
C PRO A 197 12.73 0.34 -17.66
N GLN A 198 12.87 1.02 -18.80
CA GLN A 198 12.82 2.49 -18.88
C GLN A 198 11.46 3.05 -18.46
N THR A 199 10.38 2.37 -18.81
CA THR A 199 9.03 2.78 -18.38
C THR A 199 8.82 2.53 -16.90
N GLN A 200 9.37 1.43 -16.35
CA GLN A 200 9.35 1.19 -14.91
C GLN A 200 10.15 2.25 -14.16
N GLN A 201 11.35 2.56 -14.65
CA GLN A 201 12.21 3.60 -14.11
C GLN A 201 11.50 4.95 -14.10
N LEU A 202 11.01 5.42 -15.26
CA LEU A 202 10.33 6.72 -15.37
C LEU A 202 9.16 6.85 -14.39
N ASN A 203 8.35 5.80 -14.26
CA ASN A 203 7.17 5.84 -13.40
C ASN A 203 7.52 5.74 -11.92
N PHE A 204 8.60 5.03 -11.54
CA PHE A 204 8.77 4.64 -10.14
C PHE A 204 10.11 5.04 -9.50
N TRP A 205 11.14 5.35 -10.28
CA TRP A 205 12.51 5.48 -9.81
C TRP A 205 13.18 6.78 -10.29
N PHE A 206 13.86 7.46 -9.37
CA PHE A 206 14.59 8.69 -9.68
C PHE A 206 16.09 8.43 -9.79
N PHE A 207 16.62 8.53 -11.01
CA PHE A 207 18.04 8.31 -11.30
C PHE A 207 18.90 9.52 -10.87
N PRO A 208 20.13 9.33 -10.35
CA PRO A 208 20.86 8.08 -10.09
C PRO A 208 20.71 7.55 -8.64
N TYR A 209 19.61 7.85 -7.96
CA TYR A 209 19.50 7.74 -6.50
C TYR A 209 18.93 6.40 -6.00
N TYR A 210 19.23 5.33 -6.73
CA TYR A 210 18.92 3.96 -6.35
C TYR A 210 20.04 3.03 -6.85
N SER A 211 20.10 1.82 -6.32
CA SER A 211 21.06 0.81 -6.78
C SER A 211 20.49 -0.01 -7.94
N ASP A 212 21.31 -0.34 -8.93
CA ASP A 212 20.93 -1.22 -10.03
C ASP A 212 20.42 -2.58 -9.52
N ALA A 213 21.01 -3.10 -8.44
CA ALA A 213 20.58 -4.36 -7.83
C ALA A 213 19.13 -4.30 -7.30
N ALA A 214 18.74 -3.18 -6.68
CA ALA A 214 17.37 -2.99 -6.20
C ALA A 214 16.38 -2.86 -7.36
N PHE A 215 16.75 -2.07 -8.37
CA PHE A 215 15.94 -1.90 -9.58
C PHE A 215 15.75 -3.22 -10.35
N ASP A 216 16.84 -3.95 -10.60
CA ASP A 216 16.81 -5.25 -11.28
C ASP A 216 15.98 -6.28 -10.54
N HIS A 217 16.05 -6.28 -9.21
CA HIS A 217 15.20 -7.15 -8.41
C HIS A 217 13.73 -6.77 -8.58
N ASN A 218 13.39 -5.48 -8.41
CA ASN A 218 12.02 -5.00 -8.56
C ASN A 218 11.44 -5.39 -9.93
N ARG A 219 12.21 -5.20 -11.01
CA ARG A 219 11.84 -5.61 -12.36
C ARG A 219 11.62 -7.12 -12.50
N LYS A 220 12.46 -7.96 -11.88
CA LYS A 220 12.28 -9.42 -11.90
C LYS A 220 11.04 -9.89 -11.13
N THR A 221 10.59 -9.13 -10.13
CA THR A 221 9.49 -9.51 -9.24
C THR A 221 8.20 -8.72 -9.44
N GLU A 222 8.16 -7.78 -10.39
CA GLU A 222 7.03 -6.91 -10.69
C GLU A 222 5.73 -7.71 -10.87
N GLN A 223 4.69 -7.37 -10.12
CA GLN A 223 3.37 -8.01 -10.23
C GLN A 223 2.48 -7.23 -11.20
N PRO A 224 1.57 -7.90 -11.91
CA PRO A 224 0.64 -7.22 -12.82
C PRO A 224 -0.41 -6.41 -12.05
N VAL A 225 -0.90 -5.36 -12.69
CA VAL A 225 -2.10 -4.62 -12.29
C VAL A 225 -3.19 -4.85 -13.34
N THR A 226 -4.44 -4.99 -12.93
CA THR A 226 -5.53 -5.16 -13.89
C THR A 226 -6.01 -3.81 -14.43
N GLN A 227 -6.52 -3.82 -15.67
CA GLN A 227 -7.17 -2.63 -16.23
C GLN A 227 -8.37 -2.14 -15.39
N GLY A 228 -9.12 -3.06 -14.77
CA GLY A 228 -10.24 -2.71 -13.90
C GLY A 228 -9.80 -1.84 -12.73
N VAL A 229 -8.73 -2.23 -12.02
CA VAL A 229 -8.12 -1.42 -10.96
C VAL A 229 -7.63 -0.08 -11.50
N LEU A 230 -6.88 -0.09 -12.60
CA LEU A 230 -6.33 1.14 -13.19
C LEU A 230 -7.41 2.18 -13.56
N PHE A 231 -8.55 1.72 -14.07
CA PHE A 231 -9.65 2.60 -14.50
C PHE A 231 -10.55 3.05 -13.34
N THR A 232 -10.60 2.31 -12.23
CA THR A 232 -11.53 2.60 -11.13
C THR A 232 -10.88 3.31 -9.94
N GLN A 233 -9.57 3.16 -9.74
CA GLN A 233 -8.85 3.73 -8.58
C GLN A 233 -9.00 5.26 -8.45
N GLY A 234 -9.09 5.99 -9.56
CA GLY A 234 -9.18 7.45 -9.55
C GLY A 234 -10.48 7.97 -8.92
N GLY A 235 -11.53 7.16 -8.88
CA GLY A 235 -12.82 7.50 -8.26
C GLY A 235 -12.96 7.03 -6.81
N LEU A 236 -11.93 6.41 -6.22
CA LEU A 236 -12.04 5.81 -4.90
C LEU A 236 -11.85 6.83 -3.75
N MET A 237 -11.05 7.86 -3.98
CA MET A 237 -10.73 8.85 -2.95
C MET A 237 -11.92 9.72 -2.60
N GLN A 238 -12.11 9.98 -1.31
CA GLN A 238 -13.24 10.75 -0.78
C GLN A 238 -12.82 11.59 0.44
N ASN A 239 -13.54 12.67 0.74
CA ASN A 239 -13.25 13.46 1.92
C ASN A 239 -13.54 12.66 3.20
N ALA A 240 -12.50 12.44 4.02
CA ALA A 240 -12.57 11.76 5.30
C ALA A 240 -13.07 12.70 6.41
N THR A 241 -14.30 13.21 6.25
CA THR A 241 -14.91 14.24 7.11
C THR A 241 -15.12 13.83 8.56
N SER A 242 -15.03 12.53 8.87
CA SER A 242 -15.22 11.97 10.22
C SER A 242 -13.95 11.33 10.78
N PHE A 243 -12.82 11.38 10.07
CA PHE A 243 -11.56 10.80 10.54
C PHE A 243 -10.79 11.80 11.40
N THR A 244 -10.63 11.48 12.69
CA THR A 244 -9.99 12.35 13.69
C THR A 244 -8.57 11.94 14.06
N GLY A 245 -8.11 10.76 13.63
CA GLY A 245 -6.76 10.27 13.89
C GLY A 245 -5.69 11.11 13.18
N PRO A 246 -4.42 11.03 13.58
CA PRO A 246 -3.34 11.72 12.88
C PRO A 246 -3.11 11.11 11.49
N VAL A 247 -2.72 11.96 10.55
CA VAL A 247 -2.44 11.62 9.16
C VAL A 247 -1.02 12.05 8.83
N HIS A 248 -0.25 11.13 8.26
CA HIS A 248 1.11 11.40 7.81
C HIS A 248 1.29 11.00 6.35
N VAL A 249 1.87 11.88 5.54
CA VAL A 249 2.12 11.63 4.11
C VAL A 249 3.62 11.57 3.88
N VAL A 250 4.10 10.51 3.22
CA VAL A 250 5.52 10.33 2.88
C VAL A 250 5.67 10.13 1.38
N THR A 251 6.11 11.16 0.66
CA THR A 251 6.14 11.14 -0.81
C THR A 251 7.47 11.66 -1.32
N GLY A 252 8.14 10.91 -2.20
CA GLY A 252 9.45 11.31 -2.73
C GLY A 252 9.38 12.62 -3.51
N ALA A 253 10.41 13.47 -3.41
CA ALA A 253 10.44 14.76 -4.09
C ALA A 253 10.20 14.68 -5.61
N ASN A 254 10.59 13.55 -6.21
CA ASN A 254 10.49 13.27 -7.64
C ASN A 254 9.48 12.15 -7.93
N ASP A 255 8.40 12.08 -7.16
CA ASP A 255 7.29 11.16 -7.39
C ASP A 255 6.60 11.47 -8.72
N TRP A 256 6.75 10.58 -9.71
CA TRP A 256 6.12 10.77 -11.01
C TRP A 256 4.59 10.59 -10.96
N PRO A 257 4.04 9.49 -10.42
CA PRO A 257 2.60 9.22 -10.49
C PRO A 257 1.75 10.23 -9.73
N PHE A 258 2.26 10.79 -8.62
CA PHE A 258 1.50 11.68 -7.74
C PHE A 258 1.97 13.14 -7.76
N CYS A 259 3.12 13.46 -8.36
CA CYS A 259 3.60 14.85 -8.44
C CYS A 259 4.16 15.23 -9.80
N PHE A 260 4.08 14.34 -10.79
CA PHE A 260 4.67 14.56 -12.11
C PHE A 260 6.15 14.96 -12.03
N ASN A 261 6.91 14.29 -11.15
CA ASN A 261 8.36 14.43 -10.92
C ASN A 261 8.80 15.67 -10.14
N ASP A 262 7.89 16.56 -9.75
CA ASP A 262 8.20 17.71 -8.90
C ASP A 262 7.10 17.93 -7.86
N CYS A 263 7.27 17.37 -6.66
CA CYS A 263 6.31 17.55 -5.57
C CYS A 263 6.26 18.96 -4.98
N TYR A 264 7.15 19.87 -5.37
CA TYR A 264 7.12 21.27 -4.95
C TYR A 264 6.45 22.19 -5.99
N ALA A 265 6.03 21.65 -7.13
CA ALA A 265 5.38 22.39 -8.21
C ALA A 265 3.93 22.79 -7.86
N VAL A 266 3.78 23.71 -6.91
CA VAL A 266 2.49 24.31 -6.53
C VAL A 266 2.26 25.66 -7.24
N PRO A 267 1.00 26.08 -7.48
CA PRO A 267 0.71 27.39 -8.03
C PRO A 267 1.30 28.52 -7.17
N ALA A 268 1.71 29.63 -7.79
CA ALA A 268 2.35 30.75 -7.07
C ALA A 268 1.51 31.35 -5.92
N ASN A 269 0.18 31.19 -5.97
CA ASN A 269 -0.75 31.66 -4.94
C ASN A 269 -1.28 30.53 -4.04
N SER A 270 -0.59 29.38 -4.02
CA SER A 270 -0.95 28.24 -3.18
C SER A 270 -0.78 28.57 -1.70
N THR A 271 -1.69 28.07 -0.87
CA THR A 271 -1.54 28.07 0.60
C THR A 271 -0.59 26.98 1.09
N TYR A 272 -0.31 25.99 0.25
CA TYR A 272 0.59 24.89 0.52
C TYR A 272 1.90 25.07 -0.25
N THR A 273 2.99 24.55 0.33
CA THR A 273 4.35 24.59 -0.21
C THR A 273 4.69 23.37 -1.07
N SER A 274 3.88 22.32 -1.00
CA SER A 274 4.07 21.09 -1.77
C SER A 274 2.75 20.44 -2.17
N ILE A 275 2.78 19.63 -3.22
CA ILE A 275 1.63 18.88 -3.74
C ILE A 275 1.05 17.90 -2.67
N PRO A 276 1.87 17.14 -1.91
CA PRO A 276 1.34 16.24 -0.88
C PRO A 276 0.63 16.96 0.29
N GLU A 277 0.91 18.23 0.55
CA GLU A 277 0.21 18.99 1.60
C GLU A 277 -1.28 19.23 1.29
N TYR A 278 -1.66 19.27 0.01
CA TYR A 278 -3.08 19.36 -0.38
C TYR A 278 -3.91 18.19 0.17
N VAL A 279 -3.30 17.05 0.49
CA VAL A 279 -3.99 15.91 1.13
C VAL A 279 -4.67 16.32 2.44
N GLN A 280 -4.22 17.38 3.11
CA GLN A 280 -4.89 17.94 4.28
C GLN A 280 -6.36 18.30 4.00
N GLU A 281 -6.71 18.71 2.78
CA GLU A 281 -8.08 19.04 2.38
C GLU A 281 -9.02 17.83 2.45
N LEU A 282 -8.49 16.61 2.29
CA LEU A 282 -9.25 15.37 2.46
C LEU A 282 -9.56 15.07 3.93
N TYR A 283 -8.87 15.70 4.88
CA TYR A 283 -8.92 15.39 6.31
C TYR A 283 -9.24 16.64 7.16
N PRO A 284 -10.45 17.20 7.05
CA PRO A 284 -10.79 18.49 7.69
C PRO A 284 -10.83 18.45 9.23
N VAL A 285 -10.93 17.27 9.83
CA VAL A 285 -11.05 17.09 11.29
C VAL A 285 -9.93 16.24 11.90
N THR A 286 -8.83 16.04 11.16
CA THR A 286 -7.65 15.33 11.67
C THR A 286 -7.07 16.05 12.89
N SER A 287 -6.61 15.28 13.88
CA SER A 287 -5.93 15.81 15.06
C SER A 287 -4.53 16.33 14.76
N ASN A 288 -3.86 15.77 13.76
CA ASN A 288 -2.54 16.20 13.31
C ASN A 288 -2.33 15.79 11.85
N PHE A 289 -1.79 16.69 11.05
CA PHE A 289 -1.41 16.43 9.67
C PHE A 289 0.06 16.78 9.47
N SER A 290 0.83 15.85 8.92
CA SER A 290 2.24 16.09 8.60
C SER A 290 2.63 15.47 7.27
N VAL A 291 3.63 16.08 6.63
CA VAL A 291 4.18 15.63 5.36
C VAL A 291 5.69 15.52 5.50
N TYR A 292 6.26 14.43 4.99
CA TYR A 292 7.68 14.24 4.81
C TYR A 292 8.01 13.96 3.35
N ILE A 293 8.95 14.71 2.79
CA ILE A 293 9.36 14.61 1.39
C ILE A 293 10.86 14.33 1.35
N PRO A 294 11.30 13.06 1.19
CA PRO A 294 12.71 12.76 1.04
C PRO A 294 13.22 13.31 -0.30
N GLU A 295 14.31 14.06 -0.26
CA GLU A 295 14.99 14.56 -1.45
C GLU A 295 15.50 13.40 -2.31
N ASN A 296 15.73 13.66 -3.60
CA ASN A 296 16.37 12.71 -4.51
C ASN A 296 15.69 11.33 -4.55
N THR A 297 14.36 11.31 -4.43
CA THR A 297 13.59 10.09 -4.24
C THR A 297 12.39 10.08 -5.16
N GLY A 298 12.22 8.98 -5.91
CA GLY A 298 11.05 8.74 -6.76
C GLY A 298 9.89 8.10 -6.01
N HIS A 299 8.94 7.54 -6.76
CA HIS A 299 7.74 6.92 -6.20
C HIS A 299 8.04 5.69 -5.33
N ALA A 300 8.99 4.85 -5.72
CA ALA A 300 9.45 3.66 -4.98
C ALA A 300 10.35 4.06 -3.79
N VAL A 301 9.84 4.92 -2.91
CA VAL A 301 10.55 5.55 -1.79
C VAL A 301 11.30 4.56 -0.88
N ASN A 302 10.78 3.34 -0.72
CA ASN A 302 11.37 2.28 0.11
C ASN A 302 12.60 1.59 -0.52
N ALA A 303 12.93 1.91 -1.77
CA ALA A 303 13.99 1.26 -2.53
C ALA A 303 15.07 2.23 -3.05
N HIS A 304 14.93 3.53 -2.76
CA HIS A 304 15.96 4.55 -3.02
C HIS A 304 17.01 4.57 -1.90
N TYR A 305 18.12 5.29 -2.11
CA TYR A 305 19.14 5.45 -1.08
C TYR A 305 18.65 6.18 0.18
N SER A 306 17.57 6.95 0.07
CA SER A 306 16.87 7.62 1.18
C SER A 306 16.01 6.68 2.04
N ALA A 307 15.85 5.41 1.64
CA ALA A 307 14.99 4.46 2.34
C ALA A 307 15.25 4.36 3.86
N PRO A 308 16.51 4.38 4.38
CA PRO A 308 16.75 4.37 5.82
C PRO A 308 16.07 5.54 6.56
N ASP A 309 16.12 6.74 6.01
CA ASP A 309 15.52 7.94 6.61
C ASP A 309 13.99 7.88 6.51
N VAL A 310 13.47 7.42 5.37
CA VAL A 310 12.03 7.17 5.15
C VAL A 310 11.49 6.18 6.19
N TYR A 311 12.19 5.06 6.43
CA TYR A 311 11.78 4.08 7.43
C TYR A 311 11.84 4.65 8.85
N GLN A 312 12.85 5.46 9.17
CA GLN A 312 12.93 6.13 10.47
C GLN A 312 11.74 7.07 10.71
N GLU A 313 11.38 7.87 9.71
CA GLU A 313 10.23 8.77 9.77
C GLU A 313 8.92 7.99 10.00
N MET A 314 8.69 6.95 9.19
CA MET A 314 7.48 6.12 9.30
C MET A 314 7.40 5.42 10.68
N LEU A 315 8.52 4.91 11.19
CA LEU A 315 8.57 4.26 12.50
C LEU A 315 8.38 5.27 13.64
N ALA A 316 8.89 6.49 13.50
CA ALA A 316 8.68 7.55 14.48
C ALA A 316 7.19 7.94 14.55
N PHE A 317 6.53 8.11 13.41
CA PHE A 317 5.09 8.34 13.35
C PHE A 317 4.31 7.22 14.06
N VAL A 318 4.57 5.97 13.68
CA VAL A 318 3.91 4.79 14.28
C VAL A 318 4.13 4.74 15.79
N SER A 319 5.36 5.00 16.25
CA SER A 319 5.70 5.00 17.68
C SER A 319 4.95 6.09 18.44
N ASN A 320 4.81 7.29 17.86
CA ASN A 320 4.08 8.39 18.47
C ASN A 320 2.57 8.08 18.61
N VAL A 321 1.96 7.44 17.60
CA VAL A 321 0.54 7.04 17.65
C VAL A 321 0.27 6.02 18.76
N PHE A 322 1.21 5.09 18.97
CA PHE A 322 1.08 4.09 20.04
C PHE A 322 1.50 4.61 21.41
N GLY A 323 2.39 5.61 21.47
CA GLY A 323 2.79 6.27 22.72
C GLY A 323 1.77 7.26 23.28
N ALA A 324 0.86 7.78 22.45
CA ALA A 324 -0.23 8.70 22.82
C ALA A 324 -1.43 7.98 23.46
#